data_AF-A0A542GDH0-F1
#
_entry.id   AF-A0A542GDH0-F1
#
_cell.length_a   1.000
_cell.length_b   1.000
_cell.length_c   1.000
_cell.angle_alpha   90.00
_cell.angle_beta   90.00
_cell.angle_gamma   90.00
#
_symmetry.space_group_name_H-M   'P 1'
#
loop_
_entity.id
_entity.type
_entity.pdbx_description
1 polymer ?
#
loop_
_entity_poly.entity_id
_entity_poly.type
_entity_poly.pdbx_seq_one_letter_code
_entity_poly.pdbx_strand_id
1 'polypeptide(L)'
;MTLFDAQPWLITAAPIPAVDHRWRSPLSFDPVFLEAPDDWPTVAPTAPAENAASALSPLSLMGETPTRPAASIYDPPEGPDDAPAAPGLDLVLVIDTSPSMTAWYPAANAIAACLRDLPHFHSVQVIEMANRRPAGCDDLFRPTDRPTLQAERFSPERSKITLVLTDGVGAAWKRRLLWPDLYEWASSHTVAILHVLPHHHWSLSGIPAQPMQLRAVREWCPNRELETAPTEHDSAAQASTAGARDQSMVIPVLEIRKRWLDQWTRLLLTNFLVHQQALTVTMSVPPNAVVPAPTRAQDDAPDASQLIAEFHTTAPEHAFNLAILLAVAPLNRFVMQLIATELAPAATTRDLSAVLTSGLLVSLEPSIGEGNDYGQITFDFLPEVRQNLLAMGESSQTHRAIGLLDTYLAPYAPAFQGISERMRQPTVKALPAITECTAPYLEIEHSLLTALSGETAAHRAVAGALRARLDST
;
A
#
# COMPACT_ATOMS: atom_id res chain seq x y z
N MET A 1 -37.51 -30.63 -33.27
CA MET A 1 -37.14 -29.75 -32.14
C MET A 1 -35.83 -30.27 -31.58
N THR A 2 -34.74 -29.71 -32.09
CA THR A 2 -33.36 -30.15 -31.88
C THR A 2 -32.83 -29.64 -30.55
N LEU A 3 -32.25 -30.56 -29.78
CA LEU A 3 -31.37 -30.32 -28.65
C LEU A 3 -30.17 -29.50 -29.12
N PHE A 4 -29.90 -28.36 -28.49
CA PHE A 4 -28.59 -27.71 -28.56
C PHE A 4 -27.89 -27.89 -27.22
N ASP A 5 -26.81 -28.63 -27.31
CA ASP A 5 -25.87 -29.08 -26.31
C ASP A 5 -25.07 -27.88 -25.79
N ALA A 6 -25.19 -27.56 -24.49
CA ALA A 6 -24.36 -26.55 -23.83
C ALA A 6 -23.03 -27.20 -23.43
N GLN A 7 -22.09 -27.23 -24.38
CA GLN A 7 -20.72 -27.66 -24.15
C GLN A 7 -20.01 -26.69 -23.18
N PRO A 8 -19.45 -27.15 -22.04
CA PRO A 8 -18.60 -26.33 -21.19
C PRO A 8 -17.25 -26.15 -21.88
N TRP A 9 -16.89 -24.91 -22.21
CA TRP A 9 -15.62 -24.60 -22.88
C TRP A 9 -14.46 -24.75 -21.89
N LEU A 10 -13.91 -25.97 -21.80
CA LEU A 10 -12.52 -26.17 -21.43
C LEU A 10 -11.64 -25.49 -22.49
N ILE A 11 -10.91 -24.44 -22.12
CA ILE A 11 -9.66 -24.11 -22.81
C ILE A 11 -8.58 -24.91 -22.11
N THR A 12 -8.32 -26.12 -22.63
CA THR A 12 -7.07 -26.85 -22.36
C THR A 12 -5.93 -26.12 -23.08
N ALA A 13 -5.38 -25.09 -22.44
CA ALA A 13 -4.04 -24.62 -22.78
C ALA A 13 -3.04 -25.48 -21.98
N ALA A 14 -2.01 -25.99 -22.65
CA ALA A 14 -0.97 -26.78 -22.01
C ALA A 14 -0.41 -26.01 -20.78
N PRO A 15 -0.19 -26.68 -19.63
CA PRO A 15 0.46 -26.05 -18.49
C PRO A 15 1.84 -25.55 -18.94
N ILE A 16 2.13 -24.27 -18.66
CA ILE A 16 3.50 -23.78 -18.68
C ILE A 16 4.28 -24.68 -17.72
N PRO A 17 5.41 -25.29 -18.13
CA PRO A 17 6.19 -26.13 -17.22
C PRO A 17 6.49 -25.35 -15.94
N ALA A 18 6.22 -25.98 -14.80
CA ALA A 18 6.61 -25.42 -13.51
C ALA A 18 8.14 -25.37 -13.47
N VAL A 19 8.72 -24.21 -13.72
CA VAL A 19 10.14 -24.00 -13.50
C VAL A 19 10.32 -23.81 -11.99
N ASP A 20 11.07 -24.73 -11.38
CA ASP A 20 11.44 -24.68 -9.97
C ASP A 20 12.44 -23.55 -9.76
N HIS A 21 11.94 -22.32 -9.60
CA HIS A 21 12.77 -21.17 -9.31
C HIS A 21 13.07 -21.15 -7.82
N ARG A 22 14.25 -21.67 -7.44
CA ARG A 22 14.88 -21.29 -6.19
C ARG A 22 15.22 -19.81 -6.30
N TRP A 23 14.40 -18.97 -5.65
CA TRP A 23 14.79 -17.61 -5.29
C TRP A 23 16.22 -17.69 -4.76
N ARG A 24 17.12 -16.88 -5.32
CA ARG A 24 18.48 -16.78 -4.76
C ARG A 24 18.26 -16.44 -3.28
N SER A 25 18.86 -17.22 -2.37
CA SER A 25 18.82 -16.92 -0.94
C SER A 25 18.99 -15.42 -0.73
N PRO A 26 18.20 -14.78 0.14
CA PRO A 26 18.08 -13.33 0.17
C PRO A 26 19.48 -12.73 0.28
N LEU A 27 19.95 -12.15 -0.83
CA LEU A 27 21.05 -11.20 -0.78
C LEU A 27 20.56 -10.09 0.14
N SER A 28 21.43 -9.54 1.00
CA SER A 28 21.06 -8.50 1.96
C SER A 28 20.37 -7.34 1.24
N PHE A 29 19.05 -7.33 1.30
CA PHE A 29 18.22 -6.27 0.75
C PHE A 29 18.05 -5.25 1.85
N ASP A 30 18.60 -4.05 1.65
CA ASP A 30 18.27 -2.94 2.52
C ASP A 30 16.79 -2.61 2.33
N PRO A 31 15.95 -2.79 3.37
CA PRO A 31 14.52 -2.60 3.26
C PRO A 31 14.21 -1.14 2.93
N VAL A 32 13.23 -0.93 2.06
CA VAL A 32 12.78 0.43 1.68
C VAL A 32 12.18 1.12 2.90
N PHE A 33 11.41 0.38 3.69
CA PHE A 33 10.85 0.84 4.95
C PHE A 33 11.44 0.03 6.10
N LEU A 34 11.92 0.72 7.15
CA LEU A 34 12.45 0.08 8.36
C LEU A 34 11.50 -1.04 8.88
N GLU A 35 12.06 -2.23 9.12
CA GLU A 35 11.31 -3.40 9.59
C GLU A 35 11.14 -3.38 11.11
N ALA A 36 10.22 -4.19 11.65
CA ALA A 36 10.04 -4.27 13.10
C ALA A 36 11.29 -4.86 13.78
N PRO A 37 11.55 -4.53 15.06
CA PRO A 37 12.65 -5.13 15.80
C PRO A 37 12.54 -6.66 15.86
N ASP A 38 13.69 -7.34 15.81
CA ASP A 38 13.76 -8.83 15.79
C ASP A 38 13.14 -9.50 17.03
N ASP A 39 13.08 -8.79 18.16
CA ASP A 39 12.52 -9.25 19.42
C ASP A 39 10.99 -9.08 19.51
N TRP A 40 10.38 -8.38 18.55
CA TRP A 40 8.93 -8.24 18.47
C TRP A 40 8.29 -9.48 17.83
N PRO A 41 7.05 -9.85 18.24
CA PRO A 41 6.35 -10.96 17.62
C PRO A 41 6.15 -10.65 16.13
N THR A 42 6.76 -11.47 15.30
CA THR A 42 6.76 -11.25 13.86
C THR A 42 5.43 -11.72 13.29
N VAL A 43 4.75 -10.87 12.52
CA VAL A 43 3.81 -11.35 11.49
C VAL A 43 4.65 -12.26 10.61
N ALA A 44 4.38 -13.58 10.61
CA ALA A 44 5.24 -14.58 9.98
C ALA A 44 5.84 -14.04 8.66
N PRO A 45 7.14 -13.66 8.65
CA PRO A 45 7.75 -12.88 7.57
C PRO A 45 7.77 -13.67 6.26
N THR A 46 7.62 -14.99 6.36
CA THR A 46 7.43 -15.92 5.26
C THR A 46 6.15 -15.66 4.48
N ALA A 47 5.04 -15.27 5.10
CA ALA A 47 3.77 -15.16 4.37
C ALA A 47 3.76 -14.00 3.35
N PRO A 48 4.17 -12.76 3.68
CA PRO A 48 4.29 -11.69 2.68
C PRO A 48 5.31 -12.02 1.59
N ALA A 49 6.47 -12.59 1.96
CA ALA A 49 7.52 -12.96 1.02
C ALA A 49 7.10 -14.09 0.07
N GLU A 50 6.52 -15.18 0.59
CA GLU A 50 6.01 -16.30 -0.21
C GLU A 50 4.85 -15.87 -1.12
N ASN A 51 3.95 -15.02 -0.62
CA ASN A 51 2.85 -14.49 -1.42
C ASN A 51 3.37 -13.56 -2.53
N ALA A 52 4.34 -12.68 -2.23
CA ALA A 52 4.99 -11.82 -3.22
C ALA A 52 5.74 -12.65 -4.26
N ALA A 53 6.58 -13.59 -3.82
CA ALA A 53 7.31 -14.52 -4.68
C ALA A 53 6.37 -15.31 -5.59
N SER A 54 5.32 -15.91 -5.04
CA SER A 54 4.31 -16.64 -5.81
C SER A 54 3.62 -15.73 -6.83
N ALA A 55 3.21 -14.52 -6.41
CA ALA A 55 2.54 -13.56 -7.27
C ALA A 55 3.43 -13.02 -8.40
N LEU A 56 4.72 -12.79 -8.12
CA LEU A 56 5.70 -12.23 -9.05
C LEU A 56 6.44 -13.29 -9.86
N SER A 57 6.28 -14.58 -9.54
CA SER A 57 6.84 -15.68 -10.33
C SER A 57 6.59 -15.57 -11.84
N PRO A 58 5.47 -15.04 -12.36
CA PRO A 58 5.29 -14.89 -13.81
C PRO A 58 6.25 -13.89 -14.45
N LEU A 59 6.84 -12.98 -13.68
CA LEU A 59 7.84 -12.03 -14.14
C LEU A 59 9.20 -12.70 -14.38
N SER A 60 9.44 -13.90 -13.85
CA SER A 60 10.66 -14.66 -14.18
C SER A 60 10.67 -15.11 -15.64
N LEU A 61 9.50 -15.28 -16.26
CA LEU A 61 9.38 -15.69 -17.67
C LEU A 61 9.75 -14.57 -18.66
N MET A 62 9.96 -13.35 -18.17
CA MET A 62 10.15 -12.15 -19.00
C MET A 62 11.51 -12.03 -19.68
N GLY A 63 12.48 -12.89 -19.39
CA GLY A 63 13.72 -12.93 -20.18
C GLY A 63 14.14 -14.33 -20.59
N GLU A 64 13.23 -15.30 -20.50
CA GLU A 64 13.34 -16.50 -21.32
C GLU A 64 12.93 -16.12 -22.74
N THR A 65 13.91 -15.97 -23.64
CA THR A 65 13.62 -15.92 -25.07
C THR A 65 12.80 -17.17 -25.37
N PRO A 66 11.53 -17.07 -25.83
CA PRO A 66 10.79 -18.25 -26.21
C PRO A 66 11.62 -18.90 -27.30
N THR A 67 12.15 -20.10 -27.04
CA THR A 67 12.78 -20.91 -28.07
C THR A 67 11.76 -21.01 -29.18
N ARG A 68 12.05 -20.34 -30.30
CA ARG A 68 11.27 -20.41 -31.52
C ARG A 68 10.94 -21.89 -31.72
N PRO A 69 9.66 -22.31 -31.83
CA PRO A 69 9.35 -23.72 -32.03
C PRO A 69 10.18 -24.17 -33.23
N ALA A 70 11.03 -25.18 -32.99
CA ALA A 70 12.09 -25.57 -33.90
C ALA A 70 11.58 -25.50 -35.33
N ALA A 71 12.12 -24.55 -36.10
CA ALA A 71 11.98 -24.60 -37.54
C ALA A 71 12.49 -25.99 -37.94
N SER A 72 11.65 -26.73 -38.66
CA SER A 72 11.90 -27.95 -39.44
C SER A 72 13.12 -28.80 -39.05
N ILE A 73 12.91 -30.13 -38.93
CA ILE A 73 13.92 -31.20 -38.66
C ILE A 73 15.16 -31.18 -39.60
N TYR A 74 15.27 -30.21 -40.51
CA TYR A 74 16.31 -30.07 -41.53
C TYR A 74 17.24 -28.86 -41.43
N ASP A 75 17.15 -27.98 -40.42
CA ASP A 75 18.19 -26.94 -40.26
C ASP A 75 19.43 -27.49 -39.51
N PRO A 76 20.65 -27.32 -40.05
CA PRO A 76 21.87 -27.77 -39.39
C PRO A 76 22.14 -26.92 -38.13
N PRO A 77 22.82 -27.46 -37.10
CA PRO A 77 23.11 -26.72 -35.88
C PRO A 77 24.01 -25.52 -36.19
N GLU A 78 23.50 -24.31 -35.97
CA GLU A 78 24.31 -23.10 -35.90
C GLU A 78 25.33 -23.24 -34.75
N GLY A 79 26.56 -22.77 -34.98
CA GLY A 79 27.72 -22.99 -34.11
C GLY A 79 27.61 -22.35 -32.72
N PRO A 80 28.62 -22.54 -31.85
CA PRO A 80 28.62 -21.95 -30.52
C PRO A 80 29.10 -20.49 -30.61
N ASP A 81 28.19 -19.56 -30.87
CA ASP A 81 28.25 -18.18 -30.37
C ASP A 81 26.99 -17.39 -30.79
N ASP A 82 26.56 -16.49 -29.91
CA ASP A 82 25.52 -15.47 -30.06
C ASP A 82 24.05 -15.94 -30.04
N ALA A 83 23.62 -16.59 -28.95
CA ALA A 83 22.26 -16.32 -28.48
C ALA A 83 22.22 -14.84 -28.05
N PRO A 84 21.41 -13.96 -28.65
CA PRO A 84 21.32 -12.57 -28.20
C PRO A 84 20.95 -12.59 -26.72
N ALA A 85 21.79 -11.96 -25.88
CA ALA A 85 21.47 -11.76 -24.49
C ALA A 85 20.06 -11.16 -24.41
N ALA A 86 19.17 -11.78 -23.63
CA ALA A 86 17.82 -11.26 -23.43
C ALA A 86 17.91 -9.77 -23.11
N PRO A 87 17.09 -8.90 -23.75
CA PRO A 87 17.18 -7.47 -23.55
C PRO A 87 17.07 -7.15 -22.07
N GLY A 88 18.08 -6.47 -21.51
CA GLY A 88 18.06 -6.07 -20.10
C GLY A 88 16.86 -5.15 -19.85
N LEU A 89 15.98 -5.54 -18.93
CA LEU A 89 14.86 -4.69 -18.52
C LEU A 89 15.33 -3.79 -17.37
N ASP A 90 14.91 -2.54 -17.39
CA ASP A 90 15.10 -1.64 -16.25
C ASP A 90 13.74 -1.36 -15.61
N LEU A 91 13.64 -1.55 -14.29
CA LEU A 91 12.41 -1.43 -13.54
C LEU A 91 12.46 -0.26 -12.57
N VAL A 92 11.39 0.53 -12.56
CA VAL A 92 11.11 1.53 -11.54
C VAL A 92 9.87 1.09 -10.77
N LEU A 93 10.04 0.80 -9.47
CA LEU A 93 8.95 0.54 -8.54
C LEU A 93 8.62 1.83 -7.82
N VAL A 94 7.49 2.44 -8.16
CA VAL A 94 6.94 3.60 -7.46
C VAL A 94 6.05 3.09 -6.33
N ILE A 95 6.33 3.44 -5.08
CA ILE A 95 5.56 3.01 -3.92
C ILE A 95 4.78 4.18 -3.34
N ASP A 96 3.46 4.03 -3.26
CA ASP A 96 2.59 4.96 -2.56
C ASP A 96 2.89 4.96 -1.04
N THR A 97 3.16 6.16 -0.48
CA THR A 97 3.44 6.35 0.95
C THR A 97 2.29 7.04 1.70
N SER A 98 1.07 6.94 1.18
CA SER A 98 -0.13 7.40 1.87
C SER A 98 -0.32 6.68 3.21
N PRO A 99 -1.02 7.31 4.19
CA PRO A 99 -1.25 6.71 5.50
C PRO A 99 -1.70 5.25 5.46
N SER A 100 -2.64 4.89 4.59
CA SER A 100 -3.14 3.51 4.46
C SER A 100 -2.12 2.51 3.94
N MET A 101 -1.13 2.96 3.16
CA MET A 101 -0.03 2.12 2.68
C MET A 101 0.93 1.69 3.80
N THR A 102 0.90 2.38 4.95
CA THR A 102 1.70 2.01 6.13
C THR A 102 1.43 0.58 6.60
N ALA A 103 0.18 0.11 6.49
CA ALA A 103 -0.19 -1.27 6.80
C ALA A 103 0.49 -2.28 5.84
N TRP A 104 0.83 -1.85 4.63
CA TRP A 104 1.34 -2.68 3.53
C TRP A 104 2.86 -2.63 3.37
N TYR A 105 3.59 -1.86 4.19
CA TYR A 105 5.05 -1.74 4.08
C TYR A 105 5.82 -3.08 4.15
N PRO A 106 5.45 -4.06 5.00
CA PRO A 106 6.09 -5.38 4.95
C PRO A 106 5.90 -6.09 3.60
N ALA A 107 4.70 -6.01 3.02
CA ALA A 107 4.45 -6.55 1.69
C ALA A 107 5.19 -5.77 0.60
N ALA A 108 5.32 -4.45 0.73
CA ALA A 108 6.06 -3.60 -0.19
C ALA A 108 7.57 -3.93 -0.19
N ASN A 109 8.17 -4.12 0.99
CA ASN A 109 9.56 -4.60 1.12
C ASN A 109 9.74 -5.97 0.47
N ALA A 110 8.84 -6.93 0.77
CA ALA A 110 8.87 -8.25 0.18
C ALA A 110 8.79 -8.22 -1.36
N ILE A 111 7.91 -7.39 -1.92
CA ILE A 111 7.78 -7.18 -3.38
C ILE A 111 9.06 -6.57 -3.96
N ALA A 112 9.60 -5.52 -3.32
CA ALA A 112 10.82 -4.87 -3.79
C ALA A 112 12.03 -5.81 -3.75
N ALA A 113 12.16 -6.63 -2.71
CA ALA A 113 13.17 -7.67 -2.60
C ALA A 113 13.02 -8.72 -3.72
N CYS A 114 11.83 -9.28 -3.89
CA CYS A 114 11.55 -10.23 -4.97
C CYS A 114 11.85 -9.65 -6.36
N LEU A 115 11.48 -8.38 -6.61
CA LEU A 115 11.77 -7.74 -7.90
C LEU A 115 13.28 -7.58 -8.15
N ARG A 116 14.07 -7.28 -7.11
CA ARG A 116 15.55 -7.19 -7.20
C ARG A 116 16.23 -8.54 -7.42
N ASP A 117 15.62 -9.61 -6.92
CA ASP A 117 16.15 -10.97 -7.07
C ASP A 117 15.88 -11.59 -8.45
N LEU A 118 15.00 -10.99 -9.26
CA LEU A 118 14.70 -11.48 -10.60
C LEU A 118 15.87 -11.22 -11.58
N PRO A 119 16.37 -12.24 -12.30
CA PRO A 119 17.62 -12.16 -13.05
C PRO A 119 17.55 -11.31 -14.33
N HIS A 120 16.35 -10.94 -14.79
CA HIS A 120 16.13 -10.22 -16.05
C HIS A 120 16.12 -8.69 -15.87
N PHE A 121 15.97 -8.21 -14.64
CA PHE A 121 16.09 -6.79 -14.34
C PHE A 121 17.55 -6.43 -14.14
N HIS A 122 18.06 -5.58 -15.02
CA HIS A 122 19.40 -5.04 -14.88
C HIS A 122 19.48 -4.03 -13.73
N SER A 123 18.47 -3.17 -13.63
CA SER A 123 18.31 -2.20 -12.55
C SER A 123 16.90 -2.24 -12.00
N VAL A 124 16.77 -2.18 -10.67
CA VAL A 124 15.49 -1.99 -9.97
C VAL A 124 15.64 -0.77 -9.07
N GLN A 125 15.05 0.34 -9.49
CA GLN A 125 14.99 1.56 -8.69
C GLN A 125 13.67 1.61 -7.93
N VAL A 126 13.71 1.96 -6.64
CA VAL A 126 12.52 2.16 -5.84
C VAL A 126 12.37 3.64 -5.54
N ILE A 127 11.20 4.19 -5.84
CA ILE A 127 10.88 5.60 -5.65
C ILE A 127 9.64 5.71 -4.77
N GLU A 128 9.73 6.51 -3.72
CA GLU A 128 8.58 6.81 -2.87
C GLU A 128 7.75 7.92 -3.50
N MET A 129 6.45 7.67 -3.69
CA MET A 129 5.47 8.69 -4.02
C MET A 129 5.00 9.35 -2.71
N ALA A 130 5.44 10.58 -2.47
CA ALA A 130 5.09 11.37 -1.31
C ALA A 130 3.60 11.77 -1.36
N ASN A 131 2.87 11.49 -0.28
CA ASN A 131 1.45 11.88 -0.16
C ASN A 131 1.24 13.19 0.62
N ARG A 132 2.31 13.81 1.12
CA ARG A 132 2.23 15.11 1.80
C ARG A 132 2.83 16.19 0.94
N ARG A 133 2.00 17.17 0.59
CA ARG A 133 2.45 18.49 0.18
C ARG A 133 2.81 19.26 1.46
N PRO A 134 4.09 19.43 1.85
CA PRO A 134 4.43 20.55 2.72
C PRO A 134 3.89 21.82 2.05
N ALA A 135 3.37 22.76 2.84
CA ALA A 135 2.74 23.97 2.31
C ALA A 135 3.64 24.62 1.24
N GLY A 136 3.19 24.61 -0.02
CA GLY A 136 3.92 25.20 -1.16
C GLY A 136 4.62 24.23 -2.12
N CYS A 137 4.59 22.90 -1.90
CA CYS A 137 5.08 21.93 -2.89
C CYS A 137 3.92 21.17 -3.53
N ASP A 138 3.74 21.30 -4.86
CA ASP A 138 2.69 20.60 -5.60
C ASP A 138 3.10 19.20 -6.10
N ASP A 139 4.37 18.83 -5.89
CA ASP A 139 4.99 17.63 -6.43
C ASP A 139 4.81 16.40 -5.53
N LEU A 140 4.44 15.26 -6.15
CA LEU A 140 4.33 13.94 -5.51
C LEU A 140 5.68 13.22 -5.39
N PHE A 141 6.71 13.71 -6.09
CA PHE A 141 8.02 13.08 -6.18
C PHE A 141 9.11 14.06 -5.76
N ARG A 142 10.23 13.53 -5.25
CA ARG A 142 11.38 14.39 -4.95
C ARG A 142 11.99 14.87 -6.27
N PRO A 143 12.52 16.10 -6.35
CA PRO A 143 13.20 16.60 -7.56
C PRO A 143 14.33 15.69 -8.05
N THR A 144 15.00 14.96 -7.14
CA THR A 144 16.05 13.99 -7.45
C THR A 144 15.55 12.76 -8.20
N ASP A 145 14.27 12.42 -8.06
CA ASP A 145 13.68 11.19 -8.60
C ASP A 145 13.06 11.43 -9.98
N ARG A 146 12.78 12.70 -10.31
CA ARG A 146 12.18 13.14 -11.58
C ARG A 146 12.92 12.65 -12.82
N PRO A 147 14.27 12.73 -12.93
CA PRO A 147 14.99 12.24 -14.10
C PRO A 147 14.76 10.75 -14.35
N THR A 148 14.74 9.93 -13.30
CA THR A 148 14.45 8.49 -13.41
C THR A 148 13.03 8.25 -13.92
N LEU A 149 12.05 8.95 -13.36
CA LEU A 149 10.63 8.78 -13.73
C LEU A 149 10.35 9.21 -15.17
N GLN A 150 10.97 10.29 -15.64
CA GLN A 150 10.72 10.85 -16.99
C GLN A 150 11.60 10.25 -18.09
N ALA A 151 12.62 9.47 -17.75
CA ALA A 151 13.45 8.81 -18.75
C ALA A 151 12.60 7.94 -19.70
N GLU A 152 12.58 8.27 -21.00
CA GLU A 152 11.85 7.48 -22.01
C GLU A 152 12.37 6.04 -22.05
N ARG A 153 13.69 5.88 -21.91
CA ARG A 153 14.42 4.62 -21.75
C ARG A 153 15.68 4.88 -20.92
N PHE A 154 16.17 3.85 -20.22
CA PHE A 154 17.48 3.91 -19.58
C PHE A 154 18.65 3.69 -20.57
N SER A 155 18.41 3.02 -21.70
CA SER A 155 19.37 2.81 -22.80
C SER A 155 18.64 2.45 -24.11
N PRO A 156 19.20 2.71 -25.32
CA PRO A 156 18.58 2.33 -26.61
C PRO A 156 18.19 0.85 -26.74
N GLU A 157 18.89 -0.03 -26.03
CA GLU A 157 18.70 -1.48 -26.04
C GLU A 157 17.86 -1.99 -24.84
N ARG A 158 17.37 -1.09 -23.97
CA ARG A 158 16.71 -1.46 -22.71
C ARG A 158 15.32 -0.85 -22.61
N SER A 159 14.32 -1.71 -22.49
CA SER A 159 12.94 -1.30 -22.22
C SER A 159 12.79 -0.96 -20.73
N LYS A 160 12.13 0.16 -20.46
CA LYS A 160 11.80 0.58 -19.10
C LYS A 160 10.40 0.07 -18.72
N ILE A 161 10.28 -0.42 -17.50
CA ILE A 161 9.00 -0.76 -16.87
C ILE A 161 8.82 0.13 -15.65
N THR A 162 7.62 0.67 -15.46
CA THR A 162 7.23 1.36 -14.23
C THR A 162 6.05 0.64 -13.60
N LEU A 163 6.24 0.16 -12.37
CA LEU A 163 5.22 -0.46 -11.55
C LEU A 163 4.84 0.49 -10.42
N VAL A 164 3.57 0.84 -10.30
CA VAL A 164 3.06 1.67 -9.20
C VAL A 164 2.37 0.78 -8.17
N LEU A 165 2.97 0.61 -7.00
CA LEU A 165 2.43 -0.16 -5.89
C LEU A 165 1.59 0.73 -4.97
N THR A 166 0.29 0.42 -4.85
CA THR A 166 -0.66 1.29 -4.14
C THR A 166 -1.92 0.55 -3.68
N ASP A 167 -2.64 1.10 -2.69
CA ASP A 167 -4.03 0.76 -2.36
C ASP A 167 -5.04 1.69 -3.06
N GLY A 168 -4.56 2.74 -3.73
CA GLY A 168 -5.31 3.75 -4.44
C GLY A 168 -6.22 4.63 -3.55
N VAL A 169 -6.16 4.53 -2.22
CA VAL A 169 -7.10 5.24 -1.33
C VAL A 169 -6.65 6.67 -1.04
N GLY A 170 -5.35 6.93 -1.14
CA GLY A 170 -4.73 8.23 -0.87
C GLY A 170 -5.31 9.40 -1.69
N ALA A 171 -5.10 10.62 -1.18
CA ALA A 171 -5.60 11.85 -1.79
C ALA A 171 -5.06 12.06 -3.22
N ALA A 172 -3.83 11.65 -3.49
CA ALA A 172 -3.21 11.70 -4.82
C ALA A 172 -4.06 10.96 -5.88
N TRP A 173 -4.67 9.83 -5.52
CA TRP A 173 -5.55 9.06 -6.41
C TRP A 173 -6.94 9.65 -6.50
N LYS A 174 -7.58 9.93 -5.35
CA LYS A 174 -8.94 10.49 -5.32
C LYS A 174 -9.05 11.84 -6.05
N ARG A 175 -7.99 12.65 -5.98
CA ARG A 175 -7.89 13.96 -6.65
C ARG A 175 -7.19 13.89 -8.01
N ARG A 176 -6.82 12.69 -8.47
CA ARG A 176 -6.14 12.43 -9.75
C ARG A 176 -4.86 13.25 -9.96
N LEU A 177 -4.11 13.49 -8.89
CA LEU A 177 -2.86 14.25 -8.93
C LEU A 177 -1.75 13.52 -9.70
N LEU A 178 -1.80 12.19 -9.75
CA LEU A 178 -0.84 11.35 -10.47
C LEU A 178 -1.18 11.17 -11.97
N TRP A 179 -2.35 11.65 -12.44
CA TRP A 179 -2.79 11.39 -13.82
C TRP A 179 -1.84 11.98 -14.88
N PRO A 180 -1.30 13.21 -14.73
CA PRO A 180 -0.33 13.75 -15.68
C PRO A 180 0.93 12.88 -15.78
N ASP A 181 1.48 12.45 -14.64
CA ASP A 181 2.65 11.58 -14.59
C ASP A 181 2.37 10.22 -15.25
N LEU A 182 1.23 9.60 -14.92
CA LEU A 182 0.81 8.33 -15.53
C LEU A 182 0.66 8.44 -17.06
N TYR A 183 0.10 9.54 -17.55
CA TYR A 183 -0.03 9.78 -18.98
C TYR A 183 1.33 9.92 -19.66
N GLU A 184 2.24 10.71 -19.09
CA GLU A 184 3.59 10.92 -19.60
C GLU A 184 4.37 9.60 -19.63
N TRP A 185 4.38 8.85 -18.53
CA TRP A 185 5.06 7.56 -18.43
C TRP A 185 4.51 6.54 -19.43
N ALA A 186 3.18 6.41 -19.52
CA ALA A 186 2.51 5.48 -20.42
C ALA A 186 2.74 5.83 -21.91
N SER A 187 3.04 7.09 -22.20
CA SER A 187 3.38 7.55 -23.55
C SER A 187 4.76 7.07 -24.01
N SER A 188 5.68 6.81 -23.07
CA SER A 188 7.09 6.58 -23.37
C SER A 188 7.56 5.15 -23.09
N HIS A 189 6.97 4.47 -22.10
CA HIS A 189 7.38 3.14 -21.68
C HIS A 189 6.23 2.32 -21.07
N THR A 190 6.52 1.09 -20.65
CA THR A 190 5.54 0.19 -20.06
C THR A 190 5.20 0.64 -18.65
N VAL A 191 3.91 0.79 -18.35
CA VAL A 191 3.39 1.18 -17.03
C VAL A 191 2.28 0.23 -16.61
N ALA A 192 2.33 -0.23 -15.36
CA ALA A 192 1.22 -0.94 -14.74
C ALA A 192 1.07 -0.56 -13.26
N ILE A 193 -0.13 -0.70 -12.73
CA ILE A 193 -0.44 -0.45 -11.32
C ILE A 193 -0.57 -1.80 -10.62
N LEU A 194 0.22 -2.03 -9.57
CA LEU A 194 0.07 -3.14 -8.63
C LEU A 194 -0.81 -2.70 -7.46
N HIS A 195 -2.02 -3.23 -7.41
CA HIS A 195 -3.00 -2.90 -6.40
C HIS A 195 -2.93 -3.88 -5.22
N VAL A 196 -2.64 -3.37 -4.02
CA VAL A 196 -2.49 -4.21 -2.81
C VAL A 196 -3.83 -4.75 -2.30
N LEU A 197 -4.93 -4.01 -2.51
CA LEU A 197 -6.27 -4.51 -2.21
C LEU A 197 -6.73 -5.56 -3.24
N PRO A 198 -7.51 -6.57 -2.82
CA PRO A 198 -8.18 -7.49 -3.75
C PRO A 198 -9.11 -6.77 -4.73
N HIS A 199 -9.24 -7.29 -5.96
CA HIS A 199 -10.02 -6.64 -7.04
C HIS A 199 -11.44 -6.24 -6.66
N HIS A 200 -12.14 -7.07 -5.88
CA HIS A 200 -13.52 -6.80 -5.44
C HIS A 200 -13.64 -5.62 -4.45
N HIS A 201 -12.52 -5.02 -4.02
CA HIS A 201 -12.47 -3.86 -3.15
C HIS A 201 -11.93 -2.60 -3.82
N TRP A 202 -11.59 -2.64 -5.12
CA TRP A 202 -11.07 -1.47 -5.83
C TRP A 202 -12.09 -0.34 -5.96
N SER A 203 -13.39 -0.60 -5.77
CA SER A 203 -14.42 0.44 -5.69
C SER A 203 -14.20 1.45 -4.55
N LEU A 204 -13.37 1.09 -3.56
CA LEU A 204 -12.99 1.96 -2.45
C LEU A 204 -11.79 2.86 -2.78
N SER A 205 -11.08 2.58 -3.88
CA SER A 205 -9.90 3.32 -4.30
C SER A 205 -10.26 4.41 -5.32
N GLY A 206 -9.37 5.38 -5.50
CA GLY A 206 -9.46 6.41 -6.52
C GLY A 206 -9.06 5.93 -7.92
N ILE A 207 -8.90 4.61 -8.13
CA ILE A 207 -8.47 4.01 -9.39
C ILE A 207 -9.70 3.38 -10.09
N PRO A 208 -10.33 4.09 -11.05
CA PRO A 208 -11.50 3.58 -11.77
C PRO A 208 -11.10 2.57 -12.86
N ALA A 209 -10.58 1.41 -12.45
CA ALA A 209 -10.20 0.34 -13.37
C ALA A 209 -11.44 -0.34 -13.98
N GLN A 210 -11.38 -0.67 -15.27
CA GLN A 210 -12.46 -1.34 -16.00
C GLN A 210 -11.93 -2.56 -16.78
N PRO A 211 -12.75 -3.60 -16.97
CA PRO A 211 -12.37 -4.75 -17.78
C PRO A 211 -12.18 -4.33 -19.25
N MET A 212 -11.03 -4.64 -19.82
CA MET A 212 -10.69 -4.38 -21.22
C MET A 212 -10.03 -5.60 -21.85
N GLN A 213 -10.12 -5.70 -23.18
CA GLN A 213 -9.32 -6.62 -23.97
C GLN A 213 -8.17 -5.85 -24.61
N LEU A 214 -6.95 -6.18 -24.20
CA LEU A 214 -5.72 -5.47 -24.58
C LEU A 214 -4.84 -6.37 -25.45
N ARG A 215 -4.16 -5.78 -26.42
CA ARG A 215 -3.12 -6.44 -27.23
C ARG A 215 -1.91 -5.53 -27.32
N ALA A 216 -0.71 -6.06 -27.11
CA ALA A 216 0.53 -5.36 -27.40
C ALA A 216 0.89 -5.53 -28.88
N VAL A 217 1.28 -4.43 -29.54
CA VAL A 217 1.72 -4.45 -30.95
C VAL A 217 3.07 -5.15 -31.10
N ARG A 218 3.92 -5.08 -30.07
CA ARG A 218 5.22 -5.75 -29.98
C ARG A 218 5.58 -6.02 -28.53
N GLU A 219 6.58 -6.87 -28.34
CA GLU A 219 7.12 -7.13 -27.00
C GLU A 219 7.59 -5.84 -26.33
N TRP A 220 7.29 -5.70 -25.04
CA TRP A 220 7.70 -4.54 -24.23
C TRP A 220 7.26 -3.18 -24.76
N CYS A 221 6.18 -3.13 -25.55
CA CYS A 221 5.74 -1.87 -26.12
C CYS A 221 5.30 -0.88 -25.03
N PRO A 222 5.57 0.42 -25.21
CA PRO A 222 4.95 1.46 -24.39
C PRO A 222 3.42 1.32 -24.37
N ASN A 223 2.78 1.82 -23.31
CA ASN A 223 1.33 1.72 -23.19
C ASN A 223 0.57 2.43 -24.32
N ARG A 224 1.14 3.47 -24.93
CA ARG A 224 0.58 4.13 -26.14
C ARG A 224 0.43 3.20 -27.35
N GLU A 225 1.17 2.10 -27.38
CA GLU A 225 1.11 1.08 -28.45
C GLU A 225 0.18 -0.09 -28.06
N LEU A 226 -0.55 -0.02 -26.94
CA LEU A 226 -1.56 -1.02 -26.59
C LEU A 226 -2.84 -0.77 -27.38
N GLU A 227 -3.30 -1.82 -28.05
CA GLU A 227 -4.57 -1.81 -28.77
C GLU A 227 -5.70 -2.33 -27.89
N THR A 228 -6.85 -1.65 -27.93
CA THR A 228 -8.08 -2.10 -27.26
C THR A 228 -9.02 -2.71 -28.28
N ALA A 229 -9.60 -3.88 -27.98
CA ALA A 229 -10.65 -4.43 -28.82
C ALA A 229 -11.95 -3.61 -28.64
N PRO A 230 -12.70 -3.31 -29.72
CA PRO A 230 -14.00 -2.66 -29.60
C PRO A 230 -14.94 -3.53 -28.76
N THR A 231 -15.60 -2.94 -27.76
CA THR A 231 -16.63 -3.65 -27.00
C THR A 231 -17.95 -3.61 -27.80
N GLU A 232 -18.83 -4.61 -27.71
CA GLU A 232 -20.10 -4.63 -28.47
C GLU A 232 -20.98 -3.38 -28.24
N HIS A 233 -20.84 -2.73 -27.07
CA HIS A 233 -21.52 -1.47 -26.73
C HIS A 233 -20.92 -0.22 -27.40
N ASP A 234 -19.69 -0.28 -27.92
CA ASP A 234 -19.04 0.85 -28.59
C ASP A 234 -19.53 1.04 -30.03
N SER A 235 -20.15 0.04 -30.64
CA SER A 235 -20.55 0.07 -32.06
C SER A 235 -21.60 1.14 -32.39
N ALA A 236 -22.32 1.66 -31.38
CA ALA A 236 -23.30 2.74 -31.57
C ALA A 236 -22.72 4.16 -31.39
N ALA A 237 -21.58 4.32 -30.72
CA ALA A 237 -20.98 5.63 -30.40
C ALA A 237 -19.77 6.00 -31.28
N GLN A 238 -19.31 5.08 -32.13
CA GLN A 238 -18.04 5.15 -32.86
C GLN A 238 -17.91 6.22 -33.96
N ALA A 239 -18.99 6.92 -34.34
CA ALA A 239 -18.91 7.95 -35.38
C ALA A 239 -18.36 9.32 -34.90
N SER A 240 -18.26 9.55 -33.58
CA SER A 240 -17.93 10.90 -33.03
C SER A 240 -16.65 10.99 -32.19
N THR A 241 -15.95 9.88 -31.92
CA THR A 241 -14.86 9.82 -30.90
C THR A 241 -13.50 9.36 -31.42
N ALA A 242 -13.32 9.21 -32.73
CA ALA A 242 -12.05 8.75 -33.32
C ALA A 242 -10.84 9.63 -32.91
N GLY A 243 -11.02 10.95 -32.76
CA GLY A 243 -9.96 11.86 -32.29
C GLY A 243 -9.68 11.83 -30.78
N ALA A 244 -10.58 11.25 -29.97
CA ALA A 244 -10.43 11.18 -28.51
C ALA A 244 -9.63 9.94 -28.05
N ARG A 245 -9.64 8.86 -28.83
CA ARG A 245 -8.82 7.66 -28.56
C ARG A 245 -7.33 7.90 -28.75
N ASP A 246 -6.95 8.81 -29.65
CA ASP A 246 -5.55 9.21 -29.91
C ASP A 246 -4.89 9.96 -28.73
N GLN A 247 -5.66 10.35 -27.71
CA GLN A 247 -5.19 11.09 -26.54
C GLN A 247 -5.46 10.38 -25.20
N SER A 248 -5.79 9.09 -25.24
CA SER A 248 -6.04 8.28 -24.05
C SER A 248 -5.04 7.14 -23.94
N MET A 249 -4.40 7.02 -22.78
CA MET A 249 -3.50 5.93 -22.43
C MET A 249 -4.26 4.90 -21.60
N VAL A 250 -3.99 3.62 -21.86
CA VAL A 250 -4.54 2.50 -21.09
C VAL A 250 -3.43 1.93 -20.21
N ILE A 251 -3.70 1.83 -18.91
CA ILE A 251 -2.73 1.37 -17.92
C ILE A 251 -3.29 0.13 -17.23
N PRO A 252 -2.71 -1.06 -17.45
CA PRO A 252 -3.10 -2.28 -16.73
C PRO A 252 -3.05 -2.08 -15.20
N VAL A 253 -4.10 -2.54 -14.52
CA VAL A 253 -4.21 -2.58 -13.06
C VAL A 253 -4.29 -4.03 -12.63
N LEU A 254 -3.38 -4.43 -11.75
CA LEU A 254 -3.11 -5.83 -11.42
C LEU A 254 -3.29 -6.03 -9.92
N GLU A 255 -4.07 -7.03 -9.52
CA GLU A 255 -4.02 -7.52 -8.14
C GLU A 255 -2.69 -8.28 -7.93
N ILE A 256 -2.11 -8.22 -6.74
CA ILE A 256 -0.87 -8.94 -6.40
C ILE A 256 -1.18 -10.43 -6.20
N ARG A 257 -1.48 -11.11 -7.31
CA ARG A 257 -1.72 -12.54 -7.40
C ARG A 257 -1.20 -13.07 -8.73
N LYS A 258 -0.64 -14.27 -8.69
CA LYS A 258 -0.01 -14.93 -9.84
C LYS A 258 -0.81 -14.83 -11.13
N ARG A 259 -2.12 -15.11 -11.08
CA ARG A 259 -3.00 -15.08 -12.28
C ARG A 259 -3.02 -13.74 -13.03
N TRP A 260 -2.92 -12.62 -12.31
CA TRP A 260 -2.98 -11.28 -12.92
C TRP A 260 -1.64 -10.92 -13.56
N LEU A 261 -0.56 -11.26 -12.88
CA LEU A 261 0.80 -11.09 -13.37
C LEU A 261 1.05 -12.03 -14.57
N ASP A 262 0.54 -13.27 -14.55
CA ASP A 262 0.56 -14.18 -15.71
C ASP A 262 -0.12 -13.56 -16.94
N GLN A 263 -1.30 -12.96 -16.76
CA GLN A 263 -2.02 -12.28 -17.84
C GLN A 263 -1.25 -11.07 -18.35
N TRP A 264 -0.69 -10.27 -17.46
CA TRP A 264 0.10 -9.12 -17.84
C TRP A 264 1.40 -9.51 -18.56
N THR A 265 2.13 -10.51 -18.07
CA THR A 265 3.30 -11.07 -18.76
C THR A 265 2.93 -11.59 -20.15
N ARG A 266 1.80 -12.30 -20.30
CA ARG A 266 1.30 -12.73 -21.62
C ARG A 266 0.99 -11.56 -22.54
N LEU A 267 0.39 -10.48 -22.01
CA LEU A 267 0.14 -9.25 -22.78
C LEU A 267 1.46 -8.65 -23.28
N LEU A 268 2.53 -8.67 -22.47
CA LEU A 268 3.81 -8.06 -22.83
C LEU A 268 4.71 -8.93 -23.72
N LEU A 269 4.55 -10.25 -23.68
CA LEU A 269 5.41 -11.21 -24.40
C LEU A 269 4.77 -11.78 -25.67
N THR A 270 3.48 -11.54 -25.88
CA THR A 270 2.75 -12.12 -27.02
C THR A 270 1.91 -11.05 -27.71
N ASN A 271 1.50 -11.33 -28.94
CA ASN A 271 0.54 -10.50 -29.68
C ASN A 271 -0.92 -10.94 -29.45
N PHE A 272 -1.19 -11.72 -28.39
CA PHE A 272 -2.52 -12.18 -28.08
C PHE A 272 -3.37 -11.10 -27.42
N LEU A 273 -4.68 -11.23 -27.63
CA LEU A 273 -5.67 -10.41 -26.96
C LEU A 273 -5.89 -10.97 -25.54
N VAL A 274 -5.65 -10.14 -24.53
CA VAL A 274 -5.71 -10.50 -23.11
C VAL A 274 -6.77 -9.68 -22.40
N HIS A 275 -7.60 -10.34 -21.60
CA HIS A 275 -8.51 -9.66 -20.70
C HIS A 275 -7.75 -9.14 -19.49
N GLN A 276 -7.85 -7.84 -19.22
CA GLN A 276 -7.14 -7.19 -18.13
C GLN A 276 -8.00 -6.05 -17.56
N GLN A 277 -7.89 -5.77 -16.26
CA GLN A 277 -8.44 -4.51 -15.74
C GLN A 277 -7.49 -3.38 -16.11
N ALA A 278 -8.02 -2.26 -16.56
CA ALA A 278 -7.20 -1.14 -16.95
C ALA A 278 -7.81 0.21 -16.55
N LEU A 279 -6.93 1.14 -16.20
CA LEU A 279 -7.22 2.54 -15.99
C LEU A 279 -7.04 3.28 -17.32
N THR A 280 -8.02 4.07 -17.73
CA THR A 280 -7.86 5.02 -18.83
C THR A 280 -7.46 6.38 -18.29
N VAL A 281 -6.32 6.89 -18.77
CA VAL A 281 -5.78 8.21 -18.43
C VAL A 281 -5.81 9.07 -19.69
N THR A 282 -6.25 10.32 -19.60
CA THR A 282 -6.21 11.27 -20.72
C THR A 282 -5.35 12.46 -20.37
N MET A 283 -4.79 13.11 -21.38
CA MET A 283 -4.07 14.38 -21.26
C MET A 283 -5.03 15.56 -21.04
N SER A 284 -5.99 15.42 -20.11
CA SER A 284 -6.73 16.59 -19.64
C SER A 284 -5.95 17.20 -18.49
N VAL A 285 -5.37 18.37 -18.74
CA VAL A 285 -4.99 19.29 -17.66
C VAL A 285 -6.24 19.47 -16.80
N PRO A 286 -6.22 19.13 -15.49
CA PRO A 286 -7.38 19.36 -14.67
C PRO A 286 -7.73 20.85 -14.80
N PRO A 287 -8.94 21.22 -15.26
CA PRO A 287 -9.35 22.61 -15.33
C PRO A 287 -9.41 23.08 -13.90
N ASN A 288 -8.34 23.74 -13.45
CA ASN A 288 -8.15 24.25 -12.09
C ASN A 288 -9.01 23.46 -11.10
N ALA A 289 -8.69 22.18 -10.90
CA ALA A 289 -9.46 21.32 -10.01
C ALA A 289 -9.13 21.71 -8.56
N VAL A 290 -9.51 22.94 -8.20
CA VAL A 290 -10.25 23.20 -6.99
C VAL A 290 -11.54 22.38 -7.10
N VAL A 291 -11.41 21.04 -7.08
CA VAL A 291 -12.30 20.29 -6.22
C VAL A 291 -12.04 20.97 -4.88
N PRO A 292 -13.04 21.64 -4.28
CA PRO A 292 -12.85 22.11 -2.93
C PRO A 292 -12.36 20.86 -2.19
N ALA A 293 -11.14 20.90 -1.64
CA ALA A 293 -10.97 20.20 -0.36
C ALA A 293 -12.23 20.59 0.38
N PRO A 294 -13.10 19.67 0.83
CA PRO A 294 -14.35 20.06 1.45
C PRO A 294 -13.97 21.16 2.40
N THR A 295 -14.29 22.39 2.02
CA THR A 295 -14.04 23.54 2.87
C THR A 295 -15.23 23.37 3.78
N ARG A 296 -15.11 22.41 4.71
CA ARG A 296 -15.71 22.58 6.01
C ARG A 296 -15.21 23.95 6.37
N ALA A 297 -16.15 24.89 6.43
CA ALA A 297 -15.90 26.20 6.95
C ALA A 297 -15.01 26.00 8.19
N GLN A 298 -14.00 26.87 8.35
CA GLN A 298 -13.03 26.80 9.45
C GLN A 298 -13.65 26.86 10.86
N ASP A 299 -14.97 26.74 10.99
CA ASP A 299 -15.76 26.76 12.22
C ASP A 299 -16.36 25.41 12.65
N ASP A 300 -16.34 24.34 11.84
CA ASP A 300 -16.82 23.01 12.28
C ASP A 300 -15.68 21.99 12.28
N ALA A 301 -14.93 21.94 13.38
CA ALA A 301 -14.14 20.75 13.69
C ALA A 301 -15.09 19.54 13.67
N PRO A 302 -14.76 18.44 12.97
CA PRO A 302 -15.64 17.29 12.88
C PRO A 302 -15.91 16.74 14.29
N ASP A 303 -17.19 16.59 14.64
CA ASP A 303 -17.60 15.96 15.90
C ASP A 303 -17.06 14.53 15.96
N ALA A 304 -16.27 14.24 16.99
CA ALA A 304 -15.66 12.93 17.22
C ALA A 304 -16.72 11.81 17.25
N SER A 305 -17.89 12.09 17.84
CA SER A 305 -18.99 11.12 17.91
C SER A 305 -19.55 10.79 16.52
N GLN A 306 -19.67 11.80 15.67
CA GLN A 306 -20.11 11.64 14.29
C GLN A 306 -19.10 10.83 13.47
N LEU A 307 -17.79 11.11 13.60
CA LEU A 307 -16.74 10.37 12.90
C LEU A 307 -16.73 8.88 13.31
N ILE A 308 -16.84 8.61 14.62
CA ILE A 308 -16.89 7.24 15.13
C ILE A 308 -18.14 6.52 14.63
N ALA A 309 -19.31 7.18 14.66
CA ALA A 309 -20.55 6.60 14.15
C ALA A 309 -20.47 6.30 12.65
N GLU A 310 -19.93 7.22 11.84
CA GLU A 310 -19.72 7.01 10.41
C GLU A 310 -18.80 5.81 10.15
N PHE A 311 -17.68 5.73 10.87
CA PHE A 311 -16.77 4.59 10.77
C PHE A 311 -17.43 3.28 11.19
N HIS A 312 -18.16 3.25 12.32
CA HIS A 312 -18.88 2.07 12.79
C HIS A 312 -19.92 1.57 11.77
N THR A 313 -20.58 2.48 11.04
CA THR A 313 -21.57 2.09 10.02
C THR A 313 -20.99 1.59 8.72
N THR A 314 -19.76 1.99 8.38
CA THR A 314 -19.15 1.73 7.06
C THR A 314 -18.05 0.68 7.10
N ALA A 315 -17.39 0.52 8.24
CA ALA A 315 -16.25 -0.38 8.40
C ALA A 315 -16.67 -1.82 8.74
N PRO A 316 -15.86 -2.82 8.36
CA PRO A 316 -15.97 -4.16 8.92
C PRO A 316 -15.84 -4.14 10.44
N GLU A 317 -16.56 -5.04 11.13
CA GLU A 317 -16.53 -5.16 12.60
C GLU A 317 -15.10 -5.34 13.14
N HIS A 318 -14.26 -6.13 12.46
CA HIS A 318 -12.86 -6.33 12.83
C HIS A 318 -12.03 -5.03 12.75
N ALA A 319 -12.32 -4.13 11.80
CA ALA A 319 -11.65 -2.85 11.69
C ALA A 319 -12.09 -1.89 12.81
N PHE A 320 -13.38 -1.90 13.17
CA PHE A 320 -13.89 -1.09 14.28
C PHE A 320 -13.31 -1.54 15.63
N ASN A 321 -13.31 -2.85 15.90
CA ASN A 321 -12.70 -3.40 17.11
C ASN A 321 -11.19 -3.14 17.16
N LEU A 322 -10.50 -3.20 16.01
CA LEU A 322 -9.10 -2.82 15.93
C LEU A 322 -8.89 -1.34 16.28
N ALA A 323 -9.75 -0.42 15.83
CA ALA A 323 -9.64 1.00 16.19
C ALA A 323 -9.77 1.23 17.72
N ILE A 324 -10.66 0.48 18.40
CA ILE A 324 -10.77 0.51 19.87
C ILE A 324 -9.45 0.06 20.52
N LEU A 325 -8.87 -1.05 20.07
CA LEU A 325 -7.60 -1.54 20.60
C LEU A 325 -6.44 -0.57 20.35
N LEU A 326 -6.39 0.06 19.19
CA LEU A 326 -5.38 1.07 18.84
C LEU A 326 -5.52 2.34 19.70
N ALA A 327 -6.71 2.67 20.20
CA ALA A 327 -6.92 3.81 21.09
C ALA A 327 -6.12 3.72 22.41
N VAL A 328 -5.61 2.54 22.77
CA VAL A 328 -4.80 2.32 23.97
C VAL A 328 -3.36 2.82 23.80
N ALA A 329 -2.87 2.96 22.56
CA ALA A 329 -1.45 2.98 22.29
C ALA A 329 -0.93 4.29 21.67
N PRO A 330 0.37 4.60 21.88
CA PRO A 330 1.11 5.59 21.09
C PRO A 330 1.34 5.02 19.69
N LEU A 331 0.73 5.65 18.69
CA LEU A 331 0.59 5.01 17.39
C LEU A 331 1.77 5.30 16.48
N ASN A 332 2.44 4.23 16.09
CA ASN A 332 3.24 4.14 14.89
C ASN A 332 2.95 2.82 14.18
N ARG A 333 3.52 2.63 13.00
CA ARG A 333 3.25 1.45 12.19
C ARG A 333 3.55 0.13 12.91
N PHE A 334 4.62 0.10 13.69
CA PHE A 334 5.06 -1.11 14.38
C PHE A 334 4.09 -1.42 15.50
N VAL A 335 3.73 -0.44 16.32
CA VAL A 335 2.76 -0.59 17.42
C VAL A 335 1.40 -1.01 16.88
N MET A 336 0.95 -0.44 15.75
CA MET A 336 -0.30 -0.84 15.11
C MET A 336 -0.28 -2.30 14.66
N GLN A 337 0.80 -2.73 14.01
CA GLN A 337 0.98 -4.12 13.56
C GLN A 337 1.08 -5.10 14.73
N LEU A 338 1.80 -4.73 15.79
CA LEU A 338 1.92 -5.50 17.03
C LEU A 338 0.54 -5.75 17.65
N ILE A 339 -0.27 -4.70 17.83
CA ILE A 339 -1.62 -4.82 18.38
C ILE A 339 -2.52 -5.66 17.47
N ALA A 340 -2.49 -5.41 16.15
CA ALA A 340 -3.29 -6.16 15.20
C ALA A 340 -2.97 -7.66 15.26
N THR A 341 -1.68 -8.02 15.31
CA THR A 341 -1.21 -9.41 15.30
C THR A 341 -1.55 -10.15 16.60
N GLU A 342 -1.29 -9.53 17.74
CA GLU A 342 -1.37 -10.20 19.05
C GLU A 342 -2.76 -10.13 19.68
N LEU A 343 -3.52 -9.05 19.42
CA LEU A 343 -4.79 -8.78 20.11
C LEU A 343 -6.00 -8.85 19.18
N ALA A 344 -5.80 -8.76 17.86
CA ALA A 344 -6.86 -8.84 16.86
C ALA A 344 -6.51 -9.82 15.73
N PRO A 345 -6.23 -11.12 16.00
CA PRO A 345 -5.78 -12.07 14.97
C PRO A 345 -6.78 -12.31 13.83
N ALA A 346 -8.05 -11.93 14.01
CA ALA A 346 -9.06 -11.95 12.95
C ALA A 346 -9.00 -10.72 12.03
N ALA A 347 -8.37 -9.62 12.48
CA ALA A 347 -8.17 -8.44 11.67
C ALA A 347 -7.07 -8.67 10.63
N THR A 348 -7.33 -8.20 9.43
CA THR A 348 -6.43 -8.28 8.29
C THR A 348 -5.67 -6.96 8.11
N THR A 349 -4.61 -6.97 7.30
CA THR A 349 -3.92 -5.73 6.87
C THR A 349 -4.89 -4.70 6.28
N ARG A 350 -5.97 -5.17 5.65
CA ARG A 350 -7.02 -4.32 5.12
C ARG A 350 -7.82 -3.62 6.23
N ASP A 351 -8.11 -4.30 7.32
CA ASP A 351 -8.83 -3.71 8.45
C ASP A 351 -8.00 -2.59 9.07
N LEU A 352 -6.69 -2.78 9.22
CA LEU A 352 -5.77 -1.71 9.64
C LEU A 352 -5.74 -0.54 8.64
N SER A 353 -5.67 -0.84 7.34
CA SER A 353 -5.74 0.16 6.25
C SER A 353 -7.05 0.97 6.28
N ALA A 354 -8.18 0.32 6.63
CA ALA A 354 -9.47 0.97 6.81
C ALA A 354 -9.45 1.93 8.01
N VAL A 355 -8.84 1.55 9.14
CA VAL A 355 -8.65 2.49 10.27
C VAL A 355 -7.79 3.68 9.86
N LEU A 356 -6.70 3.47 9.13
CA LEU A 356 -5.81 4.53 8.64
C LEU A 356 -6.46 5.49 7.63
N THR A 357 -7.58 5.09 7.00
CA THR A 357 -8.33 5.92 6.03
C THR A 357 -9.69 6.40 6.54
N SER A 358 -10.06 6.02 7.76
CA SER A 358 -11.33 6.37 8.41
C SER A 358 -11.52 7.87 8.66
N GLY A 359 -10.43 8.64 8.67
CA GLY A 359 -10.43 10.02 9.14
C GLY A 359 -10.39 10.17 10.66
N LEU A 360 -10.34 9.06 11.42
CA LEU A 360 -10.16 9.07 12.87
C LEU A 360 -8.74 9.45 13.28
N LEU A 361 -7.76 9.14 12.43
CA LEU A 361 -6.34 9.35 12.67
C LEU A 361 -5.79 10.49 11.81
N VAL A 362 -4.86 11.22 12.38
CA VAL A 362 -3.97 12.13 11.68
C VAL A 362 -2.55 11.59 11.75
N SER A 363 -1.78 11.82 10.69
CA SER A 363 -0.37 11.47 10.70
C SER A 363 0.42 12.69 11.20
N LEU A 364 1.34 12.46 12.11
CA LEU A 364 2.20 13.49 12.71
C LEU A 364 3.51 13.60 11.91
N GLU A 365 4.13 14.78 11.91
CA GLU A 365 5.49 14.89 11.38
C GLU A 365 6.48 14.40 12.45
N PRO A 366 7.37 13.45 12.12
CA PRO A 366 8.37 13.02 13.07
C PRO A 366 9.31 14.19 13.38
N SER A 367 9.47 14.51 14.67
CA SER A 367 10.45 15.49 15.13
C SER A 367 11.84 15.07 14.66
N ILE A 368 12.49 15.91 13.85
CA ILE A 368 13.80 15.61 13.27
C ILE A 368 14.83 15.54 14.41
N GLY A 369 15.43 14.36 14.60
CA GLY A 369 16.65 14.21 15.41
C GLY A 369 16.48 13.82 16.88
N GLU A 370 15.27 13.59 17.38
CA GLU A 370 15.06 13.19 18.78
C GLU A 370 14.09 12.01 18.91
N GLY A 371 14.63 10.82 19.18
CA GLY A 371 13.85 9.62 19.50
C GLY A 371 14.36 8.35 18.80
N ASN A 372 13.94 7.20 19.33
CA ASN A 372 14.11 5.93 18.65
C ASN A 372 12.96 5.75 17.63
N ASP A 373 13.26 5.39 16.37
CA ASP A 373 12.27 5.22 15.30
C ASP A 373 11.13 4.26 15.66
N TYR A 374 11.39 3.27 16.52
CA TYR A 374 10.40 2.30 17.01
C TYR A 374 9.48 2.85 18.10
N GLY A 375 9.95 3.85 18.85
CA GLY A 375 9.20 4.51 19.92
C GLY A 375 8.38 5.70 19.43
N GLN A 376 8.84 6.39 18.38
CA GLN A 376 8.26 7.65 17.94
C GLN A 376 6.78 7.53 17.53
N ILE A 377 5.97 8.47 17.99
CA ILE A 377 4.55 8.57 17.62
C ILE A 377 4.45 9.24 16.25
N THR A 378 3.91 8.52 15.26
CA THR A 378 3.75 9.00 13.88
C THR A 378 2.29 9.15 13.47
N PHE A 379 1.37 8.69 14.31
CA PHE A 379 -0.07 8.87 14.17
C PHE A 379 -0.69 9.20 15.52
N ASP A 380 -1.76 9.98 15.50
CA ASP A 380 -2.62 10.17 16.66
C ASP A 380 -4.08 10.28 16.22
N PHE A 381 -4.99 10.05 17.15
CA PHE A 381 -6.40 10.27 16.93
C PHE A 381 -6.71 11.76 16.90
N LEU A 382 -7.74 12.13 16.13
CA LEU A 382 -8.34 13.45 16.26
C LEU A 382 -8.84 13.69 17.70
N PRO A 383 -8.98 14.96 18.13
CA PRO A 383 -9.45 15.30 19.47
C PRO A 383 -10.72 14.52 19.86
N GLU A 384 -10.79 14.06 21.12
CA GLU A 384 -11.90 13.30 21.72
C GLU A 384 -12.17 11.89 21.14
N VAL A 385 -11.70 11.58 19.94
CA VAL A 385 -11.91 10.27 19.31
C VAL A 385 -11.29 9.15 20.14
N ARG A 386 -10.07 9.36 20.66
CA ARG A 386 -9.38 8.37 21.50
C ARG A 386 -10.18 8.05 22.76
N GLN A 387 -10.64 9.07 23.48
CA GLN A 387 -11.39 8.88 24.74
C GLN A 387 -12.73 8.19 24.49
N ASN A 388 -13.42 8.55 23.41
CA ASN A 388 -14.69 7.94 23.04
C ASN A 388 -14.51 6.46 22.66
N LEU A 389 -13.49 6.12 21.87
CA LEU A 389 -13.18 4.72 21.53
C LEU A 389 -12.79 3.90 22.76
N LEU A 390 -11.97 4.47 23.66
CA LEU A 390 -11.61 3.80 24.91
C LEU A 390 -12.83 3.54 25.81
N ALA A 391 -13.79 4.46 25.85
CA ALA A 391 -15.03 4.29 26.61
C ALA A 391 -15.95 3.18 26.05
N MET A 392 -15.79 2.83 24.77
CA MET A 392 -16.50 1.70 24.13
C MET A 392 -15.79 0.35 24.34
N GLY A 393 -14.51 0.37 24.70
CA GLY A 393 -13.70 -0.82 24.91
C GLY A 393 -13.89 -1.46 26.28
N GLU A 394 -13.51 -2.74 26.40
CA GLU A 394 -13.48 -3.43 27.69
C GLU A 394 -12.20 -3.12 28.46
N SER A 395 -12.32 -2.92 29.78
CA SER A 395 -11.18 -2.78 30.69
C SER A 395 -10.16 -3.92 30.57
N SER A 396 -10.65 -5.16 30.45
CA SER A 396 -9.83 -6.36 30.32
C SER A 396 -8.92 -6.31 29.08
N GLN A 397 -9.47 -5.87 27.95
CA GLN A 397 -8.74 -5.68 26.69
C GLN A 397 -7.76 -4.52 26.79
N THR A 398 -8.16 -3.43 27.44
CA THR A 398 -7.28 -2.28 27.71
C THR A 398 -6.05 -2.70 28.50
N HIS A 399 -6.21 -3.43 29.62
CA HIS A 399 -5.09 -3.94 30.40
C HIS A 399 -4.21 -4.93 29.62
N ARG A 400 -4.81 -5.78 28.77
CA ARG A 400 -4.05 -6.70 27.91
C ARG A 400 -3.18 -5.94 26.90
N ALA A 401 -3.73 -4.92 26.27
CA ALA A 401 -2.99 -4.04 25.36
C ALA A 401 -1.87 -3.27 26.07
N ILE A 402 -2.14 -2.71 27.26
CA ILE A 402 -1.12 -2.05 28.07
C ILE A 402 0.03 -3.00 28.42
N GLY A 403 -0.27 -4.25 28.81
CA GLY A 403 0.75 -5.25 29.14
C GLY A 403 1.63 -5.63 27.93
N LEU A 404 1.03 -5.71 26.74
CA LEU A 404 1.77 -5.93 25.49
C LEU A 404 2.72 -4.77 25.20
N LEU A 405 2.25 -3.53 25.33
CA LEU A 405 3.06 -2.33 25.10
C LEU A 405 4.18 -2.16 26.14
N ASP A 406 3.92 -2.44 27.42
CA ASP A 406 4.94 -2.40 28.47
C ASP A 406 6.05 -3.44 28.22
N THR A 407 5.73 -4.55 27.53
CA THR A 407 6.70 -5.59 27.18
C THR A 407 7.56 -5.18 25.99
N TYR A 408 6.94 -4.73 24.90
CA TYR A 408 7.63 -4.53 23.61
C TYR A 408 8.01 -3.08 23.31
N LEU A 409 7.24 -2.11 23.78
CA LEU A 409 7.47 -0.69 23.48
C LEU A 409 8.34 0.01 24.55
N ALA A 410 8.28 -0.42 25.81
CA ALA A 410 9.04 0.20 26.90
C ALA A 410 10.56 0.36 26.64
N PRO A 411 11.27 -0.59 25.98
CA PRO A 411 12.68 -0.41 25.63
C PRO A 411 12.94 0.76 24.67
N TYR A 412 11.95 1.15 23.88
CA TYR A 412 12.03 2.16 22.82
C TYR A 412 11.39 3.49 23.23
N ALA A 413 10.47 3.47 24.20
CA ALA A 413 9.79 4.63 24.75
C ALA A 413 9.83 4.61 26.29
N PRO A 414 10.85 5.25 26.92
CA PRO A 414 11.02 5.23 28.37
C PRO A 414 9.80 5.74 29.17
N ALA A 415 8.98 6.63 28.58
CA ALA A 415 7.73 7.10 29.20
C ALA A 415 6.72 5.97 29.46
N PHE A 416 6.75 4.92 28.65
CA PHE A 416 5.87 3.75 28.77
C PHE A 416 6.38 2.70 29.76
N GLN A 417 7.63 2.81 30.24
CA GLN A 417 8.19 1.82 31.15
C GLN A 417 7.39 1.71 32.45
N GLY A 418 6.90 0.51 32.77
CA GLY A 418 6.12 0.23 33.99
C GLY A 418 4.68 0.73 33.92
N ILE A 419 4.16 1.05 32.74
CA ILE A 419 2.79 1.53 32.57
C ILE A 419 1.76 0.49 33.03
N SER A 420 2.04 -0.81 32.86
CA SER A 420 1.14 -1.89 33.30
C SER A 420 0.89 -1.85 34.80
N GLU A 421 1.94 -1.61 35.60
CA GLU A 421 1.80 -1.48 37.05
C GLU A 421 1.10 -0.17 37.43
N ARG A 422 1.41 0.94 36.75
CA ARG A 422 0.74 2.23 37.00
C ARG A 422 -0.76 2.18 36.71
N MET A 423 -1.19 1.40 35.72
CA MET A 423 -2.62 1.21 35.42
C MET A 423 -3.29 0.21 36.39
N ARG A 424 -2.57 -0.76 36.97
CA ARG A 424 -3.17 -1.66 37.98
C ARG A 424 -3.26 -1.01 39.36
N GLN A 425 -2.24 -0.24 39.73
CA GLN A 425 -2.11 0.41 41.04
C GLN A 425 -1.77 1.90 40.85
N PRO A 426 -2.72 2.73 40.39
CA PRO A 426 -2.47 4.12 40.08
C PRO A 426 -2.11 4.92 41.34
N THR A 427 -0.95 5.57 41.33
CA THR A 427 -0.52 6.51 42.38
C THR A 427 0.12 7.77 41.80
N VAL A 428 -0.16 8.93 42.41
CA VAL A 428 0.37 10.24 41.97
C VAL A 428 1.90 10.30 42.04
N LYS A 429 2.52 9.51 42.94
CA LYS A 429 3.98 9.42 43.12
C LYS A 429 4.66 8.63 42.00
N ALA A 430 3.96 7.69 41.38
CA ALA A 430 4.52 6.84 40.32
C ALA A 430 4.49 7.50 38.93
N LEU A 431 3.82 8.65 38.77
CA LEU A 431 3.75 9.37 37.50
C LEU A 431 5.15 9.85 37.05
N PRO A 432 5.55 9.61 35.79
CA PRO A 432 6.80 10.11 35.23
C PRO A 432 6.92 11.64 35.25
N ALA A 433 8.14 12.14 35.10
CA ALA A 433 8.39 13.56 34.88
C ALA A 433 7.91 13.99 33.49
N ILE A 434 7.33 15.19 33.40
CA ILE A 434 6.89 15.78 32.14
C ILE A 434 8.10 16.49 31.51
N THR A 435 8.44 16.07 30.29
CA THR A 435 9.38 16.73 29.40
C THR A 435 8.73 16.81 28.02
N GLU A 436 9.29 17.59 27.10
CA GLU A 436 8.80 17.67 25.72
C GLU A 436 8.73 16.28 25.05
N CYS A 437 9.71 15.40 25.33
CA CYS A 437 9.73 14.04 24.80
C CYS A 437 8.69 13.12 25.45
N THR A 438 8.33 13.32 26.73
CA THR A 438 7.41 12.42 27.45
C THR A 438 5.95 12.88 27.40
N ALA A 439 5.70 14.18 27.17
CA ALA A 439 4.36 14.76 27.16
C ALA A 439 3.37 14.03 26.22
N PRO A 440 3.72 13.68 24.97
CA PRO A 440 2.79 12.97 24.08
C PRO A 440 2.35 11.60 24.64
N TYR A 441 3.23 10.89 25.32
CA TYR A 441 2.91 9.60 25.94
C TYR A 441 2.05 9.77 27.19
N LEU A 442 2.28 10.85 27.96
CA LEU A 442 1.52 11.15 29.16
C LEU A 442 0.09 11.63 28.87
N GLU A 443 -0.16 12.25 27.71
CA GLU A 443 -1.52 12.51 27.22
C GLU A 443 -2.31 11.22 26.95
N ILE A 444 -1.63 10.20 26.43
CA ILE A 444 -2.21 8.87 26.25
C ILE A 444 -2.45 8.23 27.62
N GLU A 445 -1.47 8.29 28.54
CA GLU A 445 -1.63 7.78 29.91
C GLU A 445 -2.82 8.42 30.64
N HIS A 446 -3.01 9.73 30.51
CA HIS A 446 -4.18 10.43 31.03
C HIS A 446 -5.49 9.87 30.45
N SER A 447 -5.53 9.63 29.14
CA SER A 447 -6.70 9.09 28.45
C SER A 447 -7.05 7.69 28.96
N LEU A 448 -6.05 6.84 29.19
CA LEU A 448 -6.21 5.51 29.78
C LEU A 448 -6.74 5.58 31.21
N LEU A 449 -6.16 6.43 32.07
CA LEU A 449 -6.63 6.62 33.45
C LEU A 449 -8.07 7.14 33.50
N THR A 450 -8.45 7.98 32.54
CA THR A 450 -9.81 8.49 32.41
C THR A 450 -10.79 7.38 32.01
N ALA A 451 -10.43 6.54 31.05
CA ALA A 451 -11.23 5.39 30.64
C ALA A 451 -11.41 4.37 31.79
N LEU A 452 -10.36 4.13 32.58
CA LEU A 452 -10.38 3.22 33.74
C LEU A 452 -10.95 3.87 35.02
N SER A 453 -11.42 5.13 34.96
CA SER A 453 -11.90 5.88 36.13
C SER A 453 -13.17 5.30 36.79
N GLY A 454 -13.85 4.40 36.08
CA GLY A 454 -14.98 3.61 36.60
C GLY A 454 -14.58 2.47 37.53
N GLU A 455 -13.33 2.01 37.47
CA GLU A 455 -12.88 0.85 38.26
C GLU A 455 -12.60 1.22 39.72
N THR A 456 -11.89 2.32 39.95
CA THR A 456 -11.52 2.78 41.29
C THR A 456 -11.45 4.30 41.38
N ALA A 457 -11.63 4.84 42.60
CA ALA A 457 -11.44 6.26 42.87
C ALA A 457 -9.98 6.71 42.65
N ALA A 458 -9.01 5.79 42.74
CA ALA A 458 -7.60 6.08 42.54
C ALA A 458 -7.29 6.45 41.08
N HIS A 459 -7.86 5.74 40.10
CA HIS A 459 -7.73 6.09 38.68
C HIS A 459 -8.17 7.54 38.41
N ARG A 460 -9.35 7.92 38.90
CA ARG A 460 -9.90 9.28 38.74
C ARG A 460 -9.02 10.35 39.39
N ALA A 461 -8.51 10.09 40.59
CA ALA A 461 -7.65 11.02 41.31
C ALA A 461 -6.30 11.24 40.58
N VAL A 462 -5.69 10.15 40.08
CA VAL A 462 -4.43 10.22 39.33
C VAL A 462 -4.62 10.86 37.96
N ALA A 463 -5.72 10.59 37.26
CA ALA A 463 -6.07 11.27 36.01
C ALA A 463 -6.14 12.79 36.19
N GLY A 464 -6.87 13.26 37.21
CA GLY A 464 -6.96 14.69 37.52
C GLY A 464 -5.63 15.33 37.90
N ALA A 465 -4.80 14.62 38.67
CA ALA A 465 -3.45 15.08 39.01
C ALA A 465 -2.53 15.16 37.79
N LEU A 466 -2.62 14.20 36.86
CA LEU A 466 -1.83 14.21 35.63
C LEU A 466 -2.26 15.34 34.69
N ARG A 467 -3.57 15.56 34.51
CA ARG A 467 -4.10 16.70 33.73
C ARG A 467 -3.59 18.03 34.25
N ALA A 468 -3.68 18.25 35.56
CA ALA A 468 -3.19 19.49 36.19
C ALA A 468 -1.69 19.71 35.99
N ARG A 469 -0.88 18.63 35.90
CA ARG A 469 0.56 18.75 35.60
C ARG A 469 0.82 19.08 34.13
N LEU A 470 0.09 18.44 33.20
CA LEU A 470 0.19 18.68 31.77
C LEU A 470 -0.19 20.12 31.42
N ASP A 471 -1.28 20.64 32.00
CA ASP A 471 -1.75 22.02 31.76
C ASP A 471 -0.82 23.09 32.38
N SER A 472 0.07 22.70 33.29
CA SER A 472 1.01 23.60 33.99
C SER A 472 2.38 23.72 33.32
N THR A 473 2.63 22.93 32.28
CA THR A 473 3.87 22.90 31.49
C THR A 473 3.63 23.62 30.17
#